data_AF-A0A7W3LJV9-F1
#
_entry.id   AF-A0A7W3LJV9-F1
#
_cell.length_a   1.000
_cell.length_b   1.000
_cell.length_c   1.000
_cell.angle_alpha   90.00
_cell.angle_beta   90.00
_cell.angle_gamma   90.00
#
_symmetry.space_group_name_H-M   'P 1'
#
loop_
_entity.id
_entity.type
_entity.pdbx_description
1 polymer ?
#
loop_
_entity_poly.entity_id
_entity_poly.type
_entity_poly.pdbx_seq_one_letter_code
_entity_poly.pdbx_strand_id
1 'polypeptide(L)'
;MITSEWGSRDLPPGARARDGGTWTSGLSVNEFAALRAAGFEPVGAVMDSTVHDLGRRYDRPYECGYRPAPRAVQYDRSGRPLPTHDRLGRSLPTSVTITTGSGTAAGGHHTYLRTFHRARRAATERMAAECASLGGDGIVSVRLDVVPFLDAPDQLEFRASGTAVRARGPVRPGRVFLSHVSGQEFGKLIASGWVPVDLVLGASSGVRHVDERTEQQTGARAPAQEVEGLTDLVRRTRHDARRRLAADVRRSGAEGAVLSTAGLTTWARSCPAGGEDHMVESTFVGTSITAFRTDHRPPRSLSFMRL
;
A
#
# COMPACT_ATOMS: atom_id res chain seq x y z
N MET A 1 41.37 -18.39 33.02
CA MET A 1 41.66 -19.84 33.07
C MET A 1 40.55 -20.52 33.85
N ILE A 2 39.46 -20.91 33.19
CA ILE A 2 38.58 -22.05 33.54
C ILE A 2 38.02 -22.54 32.20
N THR A 3 38.41 -23.76 31.84
CA THR A 3 37.96 -24.57 30.71
C THR A 3 36.77 -25.42 31.14
N SER A 4 35.79 -25.63 30.27
CA SER A 4 35.17 -26.96 30.15
C SER A 4 34.43 -27.10 28.83
N GLU A 5 35.02 -27.94 27.99
CA GLU A 5 34.46 -28.54 26.79
C GLU A 5 33.22 -29.38 27.12
N TRP A 6 32.20 -29.34 26.26
CA TRP A 6 31.17 -30.37 26.21
C TRP A 6 31.14 -30.90 24.78
N GLY A 7 31.68 -32.11 24.61
CA GLY A 7 31.83 -32.81 23.34
C GLY A 7 30.50 -33.34 22.81
N SER A 8 30.25 -33.10 21.53
CA SER A 8 29.19 -33.70 20.75
C SER A 8 29.62 -35.08 20.27
N ARG A 9 29.32 -36.14 21.02
CA ARG A 9 29.32 -37.52 20.52
C ARG A 9 28.73 -38.41 21.60
N ASP A 10 27.44 -38.71 21.44
CA ASP A 10 26.84 -40.05 21.64
C ASP A 10 25.31 -39.91 21.65
N LEU A 11 24.68 -40.06 20.48
CA LEU A 11 23.25 -40.32 20.36
C LEU A 11 23.00 -41.41 19.30
N PRO A 12 22.14 -42.41 19.58
CA PRO A 12 21.83 -43.49 18.65
C PRO A 12 20.97 -42.99 17.46
N PRO A 13 20.97 -43.71 16.31
CA PRO A 13 20.29 -43.27 15.10
C PRO A 13 18.79 -43.55 15.19
N GLY A 14 17.98 -42.49 15.33
CA GLY A 14 16.52 -42.62 15.25
C GLY A 14 15.68 -41.45 15.73
N ALA A 15 16.25 -40.48 16.45
CA ALA A 15 15.51 -39.31 16.93
C ALA A 15 16.29 -38.02 16.63
N ARG A 16 15.91 -37.29 15.58
CA ARG A 16 16.32 -35.89 15.42
C ARG A 16 15.52 -35.06 16.43
N ALA A 17 16.22 -34.30 17.26
CA ALA A 17 15.64 -33.34 18.18
C ALA A 17 14.69 -32.38 17.44
N ARG A 18 13.54 -32.05 18.05
CA ARG A 18 12.78 -30.84 17.69
C ARG A 18 13.55 -29.70 18.35
N ASP A 19 14.12 -28.78 17.58
CA ASP A 19 14.81 -27.61 18.14
C ASP A 19 13.81 -26.74 18.92
N GLY A 20 13.73 -27.00 20.22
CA GLY A 20 12.87 -26.32 21.19
C GLY A 20 13.47 -25.00 21.65
N GLY A 21 13.55 -24.02 20.75
CA GLY A 21 13.86 -22.63 21.10
C GLY A 21 12.62 -21.87 21.60
N THR A 22 12.84 -20.87 22.47
CA THR A 22 11.82 -19.87 22.82
C THR A 22 11.59 -18.93 21.64
N TRP A 23 10.33 -18.59 21.34
CA TRP A 23 9.96 -17.63 20.29
C TRP A 23 8.95 -16.62 20.84
N THR A 24 8.93 -15.42 20.30
CA THR A 24 8.00 -14.33 20.64
C THR A 24 7.08 -14.04 19.45
N SER A 25 5.95 -13.37 19.67
CA SER A 25 5.07 -12.92 18.59
C SER A 25 4.22 -11.73 19.02
N GLY A 26 3.81 -10.92 18.05
CA GLY A 26 2.90 -9.80 18.24
C GLY A 26 1.42 -10.18 18.14
N LEU A 27 1.07 -11.47 18.10
CA LEU A 27 -0.30 -11.95 17.98
C LEU A 27 -1.01 -11.98 19.34
N SER A 28 -2.30 -11.67 19.33
CA SER A 28 -3.20 -12.00 20.42
C SER A 28 -3.42 -13.52 20.54
N VAL A 29 -3.92 -13.97 21.69
CA VAL A 29 -4.25 -15.39 21.95
C VAL A 29 -5.22 -15.94 20.89
N ASN A 30 -6.20 -15.14 20.48
CA ASN A 30 -7.20 -15.55 19.49
C ASN A 30 -6.58 -15.71 18.09
N GLU A 31 -5.69 -14.80 17.70
CA GLU A 31 -4.98 -14.90 16.42
C GLU A 31 -4.02 -16.08 16.40
N PHE A 32 -3.30 -16.31 17.51
CA PHE A 32 -2.44 -17.47 17.69
C PHE A 32 -3.22 -18.78 17.51
N ALA A 33 -4.35 -18.93 18.21
CA ALA A 33 -5.20 -20.11 18.11
C ALA A 33 -5.76 -20.32 16.69
N ALA A 34 -6.22 -19.25 16.04
CA ALA A 34 -6.78 -19.30 14.70
C ALA A 34 -5.74 -19.73 13.64
N LEU A 35 -4.50 -19.23 13.71
CA LEU A 35 -3.41 -19.64 12.81
C LEU A 35 -3.10 -21.13 12.97
N ARG A 36 -3.01 -21.62 14.21
CA ARG A 36 -2.74 -23.03 14.48
C ARG A 36 -3.86 -23.93 13.99
N ALA A 37 -5.11 -23.50 14.15
CA ALA A 37 -6.28 -24.21 13.63
C ALA A 37 -6.27 -24.26 12.09
N ALA A 38 -5.76 -23.21 11.44
CA ALA A 38 -5.56 -23.16 9.98
C ALA A 38 -4.34 -23.95 9.49
N GLY A 39 -3.59 -24.61 10.38
CA GLY A 39 -2.43 -25.43 10.02
C GLY A 39 -1.11 -24.67 9.90
N PHE A 40 -1.00 -23.49 10.51
CA PHE A 40 0.22 -22.67 10.51
C PHE A 40 0.78 -22.54 11.93
N GLU A 41 2.11 -22.59 12.04
CA GLU A 41 2.84 -22.35 13.27
C GLU A 41 3.53 -20.99 13.22
N PRO A 42 3.29 -20.11 14.19
CA PRO A 42 4.14 -18.96 14.40
C PRO A 42 5.57 -19.40 14.71
N VAL A 43 6.55 -18.74 14.10
CA VAL A 43 7.98 -19.05 14.27
C VAL A 43 8.77 -17.90 14.91
N GLY A 44 8.21 -16.69 14.93
CA GLY A 44 8.81 -15.54 15.60
C GLY A 44 8.18 -14.22 15.21
N ALA A 45 8.36 -13.20 16.05
CA ALA A 45 8.15 -11.80 15.67
C ALA A 45 9.26 -11.41 14.68
N VAL A 46 8.89 -10.63 13.67
CA VAL A 46 9.83 -10.04 12.71
C VAL A 46 9.63 -8.54 12.70
N MET A 47 10.73 -7.80 12.67
CA MET A 47 10.73 -6.35 12.70
C MET A 47 11.97 -5.82 12.01
N ASP A 48 11.76 -4.93 11.03
CA ASP A 48 12.84 -4.23 10.36
C ASP A 48 12.49 -2.75 10.18
N SER A 49 13.53 -1.94 9.96
CA SER A 49 13.37 -0.52 9.71
C SER A 49 14.37 -0.02 8.68
N THR A 50 13.96 0.98 7.91
CA THR A 50 14.85 1.71 7.00
C THR A 50 14.61 3.19 7.15
N VAL A 51 15.68 3.97 7.26
CA VAL A 51 15.60 5.43 7.29
C VAL A 51 15.92 5.95 5.90
N HIS A 52 15.04 6.79 5.38
CA HIS A 52 15.20 7.41 4.07
C HIS A 52 15.00 8.91 4.14
N ASP A 53 15.93 9.64 3.53
CA ASP A 53 15.74 11.03 3.17
C ASP A 53 14.91 11.08 1.87
N LEU A 54 13.69 11.62 1.98
CA LEU A 54 12.79 11.74 0.83
C LEU A 54 13.03 13.02 0.03
N GLY A 55 14.00 13.83 0.46
CA GLY A 55 14.22 15.19 0.04
C GLY A 55 13.03 16.08 0.38
N ARG A 56 13.19 17.38 0.12
CA ARG A 56 12.08 18.32 0.25
C ARG A 56 10.94 17.88 -0.65
N ARG A 57 9.82 17.50 -0.01
CA ARG A 57 8.63 16.90 -0.64
C ARG A 57 8.10 17.69 -1.84
N TYR A 58 8.42 18.99 -1.94
CA TYR A 58 7.79 19.94 -2.85
C TYR A 58 8.72 20.94 -3.56
N ASP A 59 10.03 20.98 -3.33
CA ASP A 59 10.86 22.10 -3.83
C ASP A 59 11.30 22.00 -5.30
N ARG A 60 11.04 20.87 -5.97
CA ARG A 60 11.46 20.68 -7.37
C ARG A 60 10.39 21.11 -8.35
N PRO A 61 10.74 21.62 -9.55
CA PRO A 61 9.80 21.91 -10.62
C PRO A 61 8.91 20.69 -10.93
N TYR A 62 7.64 20.94 -11.21
CA TYR A 62 6.67 19.93 -11.62
C TYR A 62 5.67 20.57 -12.57
N GLU A 63 5.00 19.72 -13.35
CA GLU A 63 3.88 20.13 -14.15
C GLU A 63 2.62 20.24 -13.28
N CYS A 64 2.10 21.45 -13.07
CA CYS A 64 0.90 21.71 -12.30
C CYS A 64 -0.42 21.49 -13.07
N GLY A 65 -0.32 21.12 -14.36
CA GLY A 65 -1.47 20.96 -15.24
C GLY A 65 -2.11 22.27 -15.69
N TYR A 66 -1.57 23.42 -15.29
CA TYR A 66 -1.99 24.72 -15.82
C TYR A 66 -1.65 24.81 -17.31
N ARG A 67 -2.60 25.32 -18.09
CA ARG A 67 -2.43 25.60 -19.52
C ARG A 67 -2.86 27.05 -19.78
N PRO A 68 -1.94 28.04 -19.76
CA PRO A 68 -2.31 29.41 -20.09
C PRO A 68 -2.65 29.53 -21.58
N ALA A 69 -3.47 30.52 -21.94
CA ALA A 69 -3.61 30.96 -23.33
C ALA A 69 -2.23 31.30 -23.94
N PRO A 70 -1.92 30.93 -25.20
CA PRO A 70 -2.81 30.38 -26.22
C PRO A 70 -2.97 28.86 -26.16
N ARG A 71 -2.43 28.15 -25.16
CA ARG A 71 -2.52 26.68 -25.04
C ARG A 71 -3.84 26.17 -24.43
N ALA A 72 -4.57 27.02 -23.70
CA ALA A 72 -5.98 26.77 -23.31
C ALA A 72 -7.01 27.31 -24.30
N VAL A 73 -6.60 28.28 -25.14
CA VAL A 73 -7.44 28.79 -26.21
C VAL A 73 -7.40 27.75 -27.31
N GLN A 74 -8.44 26.90 -27.37
CA GLN A 74 -8.62 26.06 -28.54
C GLN A 74 -8.80 27.02 -29.74
N TYR A 75 -8.20 26.74 -30.88
CA TYR A 75 -8.44 27.52 -32.09
C TYR A 75 -9.35 26.69 -33.01
N ASP A 76 -10.30 27.34 -33.67
CA ASP A 76 -11.02 26.65 -34.75
C ASP A 76 -10.05 26.34 -35.91
N ARG A 77 -10.51 25.56 -36.90
CA ARG A 77 -9.70 25.18 -38.07
C ARG A 77 -9.20 26.39 -38.89
N SER A 78 -9.75 27.58 -38.67
CA SER A 78 -9.34 28.84 -39.31
C SER A 78 -8.34 29.66 -38.49
N GLY A 79 -7.93 29.16 -37.31
CA GLY A 79 -7.00 29.85 -36.42
C GLY A 79 -7.66 30.93 -35.56
N ARG A 80 -8.99 30.91 -35.38
CA ARG A 80 -9.69 31.84 -34.49
C ARG A 80 -9.76 31.29 -33.06
N PRO A 81 -9.51 32.12 -32.04
CA PRO A 81 -9.58 31.69 -30.65
C PRO A 81 -11.02 31.30 -30.27
N LEU A 82 -11.20 30.08 -29.75
CA LEU A 82 -12.46 29.59 -29.21
C LEU A 82 -12.75 30.26 -27.86
N PRO A 83 -14.03 30.36 -27.46
CA PRO A 83 -14.44 31.12 -26.28
C PRO A 83 -13.75 30.63 -25.01
N THR A 84 -13.31 31.55 -24.15
CA THR A 84 -12.81 31.25 -22.79
C THR A 84 -13.95 31.02 -21.79
N HIS A 85 -15.20 31.24 -22.22
CA HIS A 85 -16.41 31.08 -21.43
C HIS A 85 -17.41 30.18 -22.17
N ASP A 86 -18.21 29.42 -21.44
CA ASP A 86 -19.31 28.64 -22.01
C ASP A 86 -20.48 29.52 -22.49
N ARG A 87 -21.51 28.90 -23.08
CA ARG A 87 -22.71 29.63 -23.58
C ARG A 87 -23.49 30.35 -22.48
N LEU A 88 -23.20 30.08 -21.21
CA LEU A 88 -23.81 30.70 -20.03
C LEU A 88 -22.89 31.76 -19.40
N GLY A 89 -21.76 32.09 -20.05
CA GLY A 89 -20.81 33.09 -19.58
C GLY A 89 -19.89 32.62 -18.46
N ARG A 90 -19.75 31.30 -18.22
CA ARG A 90 -18.87 30.75 -17.17
C ARG A 90 -17.49 30.43 -17.73
N SER A 91 -16.42 30.75 -17.00
CA SER A 91 -15.05 30.44 -17.44
C SER A 91 -14.88 28.93 -17.69
N LEU A 92 -14.23 28.58 -18.81
CA LEU A 92 -13.86 27.21 -19.11
C LEU A 92 -12.65 26.78 -18.26
N PRO A 93 -12.53 25.49 -17.89
CA PRO A 93 -11.38 25.00 -17.14
C PRO A 93 -10.07 25.20 -17.93
N THR A 94 -9.08 25.85 -17.33
CA THR A 94 -7.73 26.04 -17.91
C THR A 94 -6.68 25.16 -17.25
N SER A 95 -7.07 24.45 -16.19
CA SER A 95 -6.24 23.46 -15.52
C SER A 95 -6.73 22.04 -15.80
N VAL A 96 -5.78 21.13 -15.95
CA VAL A 96 -6.05 19.69 -16.00
C VAL A 96 -5.43 18.99 -14.78
N THR A 97 -6.08 17.94 -14.31
CA THR A 97 -5.50 17.09 -13.27
C THR A 97 -4.41 16.23 -13.86
N ILE A 98 -3.20 16.35 -13.32
CA ILE A 98 -2.06 15.50 -13.63
C ILE A 98 -1.92 14.47 -12.51
N THR A 99 -1.85 13.19 -12.85
CA THR A 99 -1.63 12.10 -11.89
C THR A 99 -0.32 11.36 -12.16
N THR A 100 0.13 10.53 -11.22
CA THR A 100 1.35 9.74 -11.39
C THR A 100 1.33 8.86 -12.63
N GLY A 101 0.16 8.34 -13.03
CA GLY A 101 0.00 7.50 -14.21
C GLY A 101 -0.20 8.24 -15.53
N SER A 102 -0.29 9.58 -15.53
CA SER A 102 -0.60 10.36 -16.74
C SER A 102 0.57 10.51 -17.74
N GLY A 103 1.74 9.92 -17.47
CA GLY A 103 2.85 9.82 -18.43
C GLY A 103 3.65 11.10 -18.64
N THR A 104 3.22 12.22 -18.06
CA THR A 104 4.00 13.47 -17.94
C THR A 104 5.09 13.27 -16.89
N ALA A 105 6.15 12.56 -17.30
CA ALA A 105 7.21 12.03 -16.44
C ALA A 105 8.12 13.07 -15.75
N ALA A 106 7.78 14.37 -15.76
CA ALA A 106 8.68 15.42 -15.30
C ALA A 106 8.06 16.19 -14.12
N GLY A 107 8.32 15.73 -12.89
CA GLY A 107 8.01 16.54 -11.71
C GLY A 107 8.52 15.99 -10.39
N GLY A 108 8.87 16.91 -9.47
CA GLY A 108 9.35 16.61 -8.13
C GLY A 108 8.46 15.66 -7.31
N HIS A 109 7.14 15.78 -7.46
CA HIS A 109 6.21 15.04 -6.63
C HIS A 109 6.15 13.53 -6.95
N HIS A 110 6.29 13.15 -8.22
CA HIS A 110 6.42 11.74 -8.61
C HIS A 110 7.71 11.11 -8.06
N THR A 111 8.76 11.92 -7.90
CA THR A 111 10.02 11.46 -7.31
C THR A 111 9.83 11.16 -5.83
N TYR A 112 9.18 12.05 -5.07
CA TYR A 112 8.86 11.81 -3.66
C TYR A 112 8.08 10.50 -3.49
N LEU A 113 6.95 10.35 -4.20
CA LEU A 113 6.08 9.19 -4.05
C LEU A 113 6.81 7.89 -4.44
N ARG A 114 7.63 7.92 -5.50
CA ARG A 114 8.47 6.79 -5.90
C ARG A 114 9.49 6.41 -4.83
N THR A 115 10.18 7.38 -4.24
CA THR A 115 11.15 7.14 -3.16
C THR A 115 10.46 6.58 -1.92
N PHE A 116 9.31 7.14 -1.54
CA PHE A 116 8.49 6.67 -0.43
C PHE A 116 8.06 5.20 -0.60
N HIS A 117 7.63 4.81 -1.81
CA HIS A 117 7.30 3.41 -2.09
C HIS A 117 8.51 2.49 -2.13
N ARG A 118 9.65 2.96 -2.66
CA ARG A 118 10.90 2.22 -2.63
C ARG A 118 11.37 1.96 -1.19
N ALA A 119 11.24 2.97 -0.32
CA ALA A 119 11.57 2.86 1.10
C ALA A 119 10.68 1.83 1.82
N ARG A 120 9.35 1.91 1.64
CA ARG A 120 8.42 0.89 2.16
C ARG A 120 8.78 -0.51 1.68
N ARG A 121 9.09 -0.66 0.39
CA ARG A 121 9.47 -1.94 -0.19
C ARG A 121 10.76 -2.48 0.41
N ALA A 122 11.77 -1.62 0.62
CA ALA A 122 13.03 -2.01 1.25
C ALA A 122 12.81 -2.54 2.67
N ALA A 123 12.00 -1.86 3.49
CA ALA A 123 11.65 -2.34 4.84
C ALA A 123 10.96 -3.72 4.79
N THR A 124 9.99 -3.91 3.87
CA THR A 124 9.31 -5.21 3.73
C THR A 124 10.19 -6.33 3.19
N GLU A 125 11.11 -6.04 2.26
CA GLU A 125 12.04 -7.02 1.71
C GLU A 125 13.03 -7.51 2.78
N ARG A 126 13.51 -6.61 3.64
CA ARG A 126 14.38 -6.98 4.77
C ARG A 126 13.64 -7.81 5.82
N MET A 127 12.41 -7.40 6.18
CA MET A 127 11.54 -8.18 7.07
C MET A 127 11.22 -9.58 6.49
N ALA A 128 11.05 -9.70 5.17
CA ALA A 128 10.86 -10.99 4.50
C ALA A 128 12.11 -11.88 4.56
N ALA A 129 13.31 -11.29 4.43
CA ALA A 129 14.57 -12.00 4.60
C ALA A 129 14.75 -12.51 6.04
N GLU A 130 14.37 -11.71 7.05
CA GLU A 130 14.34 -12.12 8.45
C GLU A 130 13.39 -13.32 8.65
N CYS A 131 12.17 -13.26 8.13
CA CYS A 131 11.22 -14.39 8.16
C CYS A 131 11.80 -15.67 7.53
N ALA A 132 12.46 -15.54 6.37
CA ALA A 132 13.11 -16.68 5.72
C ALA A 132 14.23 -17.28 6.60
N SER A 133 15.01 -16.44 7.30
CA SER A 133 16.07 -16.89 8.20
C SER A 133 15.54 -17.68 9.42
N LEU A 134 14.32 -17.36 9.87
CA LEU A 134 13.60 -18.11 10.91
C LEU A 134 12.95 -19.41 10.38
N GLY A 135 13.09 -19.70 9.09
CA GLY A 135 12.43 -20.81 8.41
C GLY A 135 10.91 -20.64 8.32
N GLY A 136 10.44 -19.40 8.28
CA GLY A 136 9.04 -19.04 8.05
C GLY A 136 8.69 -19.04 6.55
N ASP A 137 7.45 -19.37 6.25
CA ASP A 137 6.89 -19.43 4.89
C ASP A 137 6.12 -18.14 4.54
N GLY A 138 5.83 -17.29 5.53
CA GLY A 138 5.15 -16.01 5.33
C GLY A 138 5.05 -15.19 6.61
N ILE A 139 4.54 -13.97 6.48
CA ILE A 139 4.36 -13.02 7.57
C ILE A 139 2.90 -12.59 7.60
N VAL A 140 2.28 -12.69 8.77
CA VAL A 140 0.92 -12.19 9.02
C VAL A 140 0.95 -10.99 9.94
N SER A 141 -0.16 -10.25 9.95
CA SER A 141 -0.33 -9.04 10.76
C SER A 141 0.75 -8.00 10.47
N VAL A 142 1.15 -7.89 9.20
CA VAL A 142 2.14 -6.91 8.74
C VAL A 142 1.62 -5.51 8.99
N ARG A 143 2.38 -4.73 9.77
CA ARG A 143 2.15 -3.31 10.02
C ARG A 143 3.30 -2.50 9.46
N LEU A 144 2.96 -1.43 8.76
CA LEU A 144 3.91 -0.48 8.18
C LEU A 144 3.68 0.89 8.80
N ASP A 145 4.62 1.32 9.63
CA ASP A 145 4.62 2.64 10.24
C ASP A 145 5.65 3.52 9.55
N VAL A 146 5.29 4.80 9.39
CA VAL A 146 6.20 5.83 8.86
C VAL A 146 6.23 6.97 9.86
N VAL A 147 7.37 7.19 10.47
CA VAL A 147 7.54 8.22 11.50
C VAL A 147 8.71 9.15 11.13
N PRO A 148 8.65 10.43 11.49
CA PRO A 148 9.83 11.31 11.39
C PRO A 148 11.02 10.71 12.14
N PHE A 149 12.20 10.78 11.53
CA PHE A 149 13.45 10.34 12.14
C PHE A 149 14.16 11.56 12.74
N LEU A 150 14.23 11.59 14.08
CA LEU A 150 14.73 12.75 14.84
C LEU A 150 13.95 14.03 14.49
N ASP A 151 14.57 15.20 14.66
CA ASP A 151 13.97 16.51 14.35
C ASP A 151 14.09 16.89 12.85
N ALA A 152 14.37 15.92 11.97
CA ALA A 152 14.54 16.15 10.54
C ALA A 152 13.25 15.79 9.75
N PRO A 153 12.46 16.78 9.28
CA PRO A 153 11.14 16.52 8.71
C PRO A 153 11.15 15.74 7.37
N ASP A 154 12.27 15.77 6.65
CA ASP A 154 12.43 15.07 5.36
C ASP A 154 13.04 13.67 5.51
N GLN A 155 13.47 13.29 6.72
CA GLN A 155 13.99 11.96 7.03
C GLN A 155 12.90 11.15 7.73
N LEU A 156 12.49 10.06 7.10
CA LEU A 156 11.44 9.19 7.65
C LEU A 156 12.00 7.79 7.94
N GLU A 157 11.68 7.27 9.12
CA GLU A 157 11.84 5.86 9.45
C GLU A 157 10.62 5.09 8.95
N PHE A 158 10.88 4.12 8.07
CA PHE A 158 9.91 3.15 7.60
C PHE A 158 10.09 1.87 8.38
N ARG A 159 9.14 1.57 9.25
CA ARG A 159 9.17 0.42 10.14
C ARG A 159 8.18 -0.63 9.67
N ALA A 160 8.64 -1.85 9.50
CA ALA A 160 7.83 -3.00 9.19
C ALA A 160 7.87 -3.97 10.36
N SER A 161 6.71 -4.46 10.80
CA SER A 161 6.61 -5.48 11.85
C SER A 161 5.53 -6.50 11.54
N GLY A 162 5.68 -7.71 12.05
CA GLY A 162 4.70 -8.79 11.87
C GLY A 162 5.08 -10.05 12.64
N THR A 163 4.36 -11.14 12.37
CA THR A 163 4.70 -12.46 12.89
C THR A 163 4.98 -13.41 11.73
N ALA A 164 6.19 -13.97 11.71
CA ALA A 164 6.56 -15.04 10.79
C ALA A 164 5.79 -16.31 11.14
N VAL A 165 5.26 -16.97 10.12
CA VAL A 165 4.48 -18.20 10.22
C VAL A 165 5.02 -19.24 9.26
N ARG A 166 4.84 -20.51 9.60
CA ARG A 166 5.26 -21.68 8.83
C ARG A 166 4.09 -22.64 8.67
N ALA A 167 3.83 -23.10 7.45
CA ALA A 167 2.84 -24.12 7.20
C ALA A 167 3.29 -25.46 7.82
N ARG A 168 2.37 -26.19 8.45
CA ARG A 168 2.62 -27.56 8.94
C ARG A 168 2.62 -28.61 7.82
N GLY A 169 1.98 -28.29 6.69
CA GLY A 169 1.82 -29.20 5.57
C GLY A 169 3.10 -29.37 4.73
N PRO A 170 3.09 -30.33 3.80
CA PRO A 170 4.22 -30.56 2.88
C PRO A 170 4.32 -29.48 1.79
N VAL A 171 3.21 -28.78 1.52
CA VAL A 171 3.15 -27.70 0.52
C VAL A 171 3.62 -26.41 1.18
N ARG A 172 4.68 -25.84 0.62
CA ARG A 172 5.24 -24.55 1.05
C ARG A 172 5.31 -23.59 -0.13
N PRO A 173 5.12 -22.29 0.09
CA PRO A 173 5.26 -21.30 -0.96
C PRO A 173 6.73 -21.18 -1.38
N GLY A 174 6.96 -20.95 -2.68
CA GLY A 174 8.32 -20.75 -3.20
C GLY A 174 8.97 -19.42 -2.81
N ARG A 175 8.22 -18.52 -2.16
CA ARG A 175 8.67 -17.25 -1.60
C ARG A 175 7.89 -16.93 -0.33
N VAL A 176 8.49 -16.17 0.58
CA VAL A 176 7.81 -15.64 1.76
C VAL A 176 6.65 -14.74 1.31
N PHE A 177 5.42 -15.07 1.72
CA PHE A 177 4.28 -14.16 1.51
C PHE A 177 4.24 -13.10 2.61
N LEU A 178 3.79 -11.89 2.29
CA LEU A 178 3.52 -10.86 3.27
C LEU A 178 2.02 -10.57 3.31
N SER A 179 1.46 -10.38 4.49
CA SER A 179 0.03 -10.10 4.63
C SER A 179 -0.27 -9.21 5.82
N HIS A 180 -1.07 -8.16 5.58
CA HIS A 180 -1.59 -7.31 6.65
C HIS A 180 -2.63 -8.02 7.53
N VAL A 181 -3.23 -9.11 7.03
CA VAL A 181 -4.35 -9.75 7.71
C VAL A 181 -3.92 -10.32 9.06
N SER A 182 -4.78 -10.16 10.06
CA SER A 182 -4.62 -10.75 11.39
C SER A 182 -4.57 -12.27 11.32
N GLY A 183 -4.08 -12.93 12.38
CA GLY A 183 -4.13 -14.39 12.46
C GLY A 183 -5.56 -14.97 12.38
N GLN A 184 -6.55 -14.24 12.90
CA GLN A 184 -7.96 -14.63 12.80
C GLN A 184 -8.51 -14.49 11.38
N GLU A 185 -8.22 -13.38 10.70
CA GLU A 185 -8.60 -13.18 9.30
C GLU A 185 -7.90 -14.16 8.38
N PHE A 186 -6.62 -14.46 8.65
CA PHE A 186 -5.89 -15.50 7.96
C PHE A 186 -6.62 -16.84 8.06
N GLY A 187 -6.97 -17.27 9.28
CA GLY A 187 -7.71 -18.52 9.48
C GLY A 187 -9.05 -18.55 8.73
N LYS A 188 -9.77 -17.43 8.69
CA LYS A 188 -11.02 -17.29 7.92
C LYS A 188 -10.78 -17.37 6.41
N LEU A 189 -9.74 -16.74 5.89
CA LEU A 189 -9.36 -16.82 4.48
C LEU A 189 -9.10 -18.27 4.08
N ILE A 190 -8.22 -18.97 4.83
CA ILE A 190 -7.88 -20.37 4.58
C ILE A 190 -9.14 -21.24 4.62
N ALA A 191 -9.99 -21.09 5.64
CA ALA A 191 -11.24 -21.85 5.78
C ALA A 191 -12.24 -21.60 4.65
N SER A 192 -12.19 -20.42 4.01
CA SER A 192 -13.04 -20.06 2.88
C SER A 192 -12.45 -20.45 1.51
N GLY A 193 -11.31 -21.14 1.48
CA GLY A 193 -10.66 -21.55 0.23
C GLY A 193 -9.83 -20.45 -0.43
N TRP A 194 -9.40 -19.43 0.32
CA TRP A 194 -8.50 -18.37 -0.14
C TRP A 194 -7.18 -18.35 0.64
N VAL A 195 -6.06 -18.15 -0.05
CA VAL A 195 -4.74 -17.97 0.57
C VAL A 195 -4.18 -16.58 0.24
N PRO A 196 -3.47 -15.94 1.20
CA PRO A 196 -2.71 -14.74 0.91
C PRO A 196 -1.49 -15.05 0.04
N VAL A 197 -1.18 -14.13 -0.87
CA VAL A 197 -0.10 -14.26 -1.85
C VAL A 197 1.01 -13.26 -1.56
N ASP A 198 0.66 -11.99 -1.38
CA ASP A 198 1.63 -10.92 -1.10
C ASP A 198 0.95 -9.63 -0.62
N LEU A 199 1.73 -8.75 0.01
CA LEU A 199 1.31 -7.40 0.37
C LEU A 199 1.33 -6.54 -0.90
N VAL A 200 0.21 -5.89 -1.20
CA VAL A 200 0.05 -5.07 -2.41
C VAL A 200 -0.19 -3.61 -2.06
N LEU A 201 0.35 -2.74 -2.92
CA LEU A 201 0.31 -1.29 -2.75
C LEU A 201 -0.13 -0.63 -4.06
N GLY A 202 -1.14 0.24 -3.95
CA GLY A 202 -1.51 1.14 -5.05
C GLY A 202 -1.54 2.56 -4.55
N ALA A 203 -0.70 3.40 -5.13
CA ALA A 203 -0.64 4.78 -4.71
C ALA A 203 -0.37 5.71 -5.88
N SER A 204 -0.98 6.88 -5.80
CA SER A 204 -0.87 7.92 -6.79
C SER A 204 -0.96 9.26 -6.12
N SER A 205 -0.20 10.19 -6.66
CA SER A 205 -0.39 11.59 -6.45
C SER A 205 -1.07 12.26 -7.63
N GLY A 206 -1.89 13.26 -7.34
CA GLY A 206 -2.43 14.19 -8.31
C GLY A 206 -2.15 15.64 -7.94
N VAL A 207 -2.04 16.47 -8.97
CA VAL A 207 -1.93 17.93 -8.87
C VAL A 207 -2.89 18.59 -9.84
N ARG A 208 -3.48 19.69 -9.42
CA ARG A 208 -4.26 20.59 -10.27
C ARG A 208 -4.02 22.02 -9.85
N HIS A 209 -3.67 22.86 -10.81
CA HIS A 209 -3.60 24.31 -10.60
C HIS A 209 -4.99 24.92 -10.39
N VAL A 210 -5.11 25.83 -9.42
CA VAL A 210 -6.34 26.59 -9.18
C VAL A 210 -6.56 27.53 -10.36
N ASP A 211 -7.61 27.27 -11.15
CA ASP A 211 -8.02 28.12 -12.26
C ASP A 211 -9.15 29.07 -11.86
N GLU A 212 -9.41 30.07 -12.71
CA GLU A 212 -10.47 31.06 -12.52
C GLU A 212 -11.84 30.40 -12.25
N ARG A 213 -12.13 29.26 -12.90
CA ARG A 213 -13.38 28.52 -12.65
C ARG A 213 -13.42 27.97 -11.22
N THR A 214 -12.32 27.40 -10.73
CA THR A 214 -12.20 26.93 -9.34
C THR A 214 -12.36 28.10 -8.36
N GLU A 215 -11.75 29.26 -8.64
CA GLU A 215 -11.92 30.48 -7.84
C GLU A 215 -13.37 30.97 -7.83
N GLN A 216 -14.04 31.00 -8.97
CA GLN A 216 -15.47 31.33 -9.07
C GLN A 216 -16.35 30.37 -8.27
N GLN A 217 -16.03 29.07 -8.26
CA GLN A 217 -16.77 28.04 -7.53
C GLN A 217 -16.50 28.03 -6.02
N THR A 218 -15.39 28.62 -5.57
CA THR A 218 -14.95 28.63 -4.16
C THR A 218 -14.98 30.03 -3.51
N GLY A 219 -15.25 31.08 -4.29
CA GLY A 219 -15.29 32.45 -3.81
C GLY A 219 -16.39 32.72 -2.79
N ALA A 220 -16.26 33.81 -2.03
CA ALA A 220 -17.13 34.15 -0.90
C ALA A 220 -18.64 34.26 -1.21
N ARG A 221 -19.01 34.44 -2.49
CA ARG A 221 -20.40 34.53 -2.95
C ARG A 221 -20.87 33.28 -3.70
N ALA A 222 -20.03 32.26 -3.82
CA ALA A 222 -20.39 31.04 -4.50
C ALA A 222 -21.48 30.28 -3.70
N PRO A 223 -22.52 29.75 -4.36
CA PRO A 223 -23.48 28.89 -3.68
C PRO A 223 -22.81 27.58 -3.25
N ALA A 224 -23.41 26.90 -2.27
CA ALA A 224 -22.99 25.54 -1.92
C ALA A 224 -23.23 24.60 -3.12
N GLN A 225 -22.13 24.14 -3.72
CA GLN A 225 -22.15 23.33 -4.94
C GLN A 225 -20.92 22.44 -5.02
N GLU A 226 -20.91 21.52 -5.98
CA GLU A 226 -19.71 20.77 -6.33
C GLU A 226 -18.64 21.69 -6.94
N VAL A 227 -17.40 21.59 -6.45
CA VAL A 227 -16.24 22.24 -7.09
C VAL A 227 -15.63 21.25 -8.08
N GLU A 228 -16.07 21.35 -9.33
CA GLU A 228 -15.78 20.36 -10.40
C GLU A 228 -14.29 20.03 -10.50
N GLY A 229 -13.41 21.05 -10.47
CA GLY A 229 -11.97 20.87 -10.57
C GLY A 229 -11.36 20.05 -9.42
N LEU A 230 -11.84 20.27 -8.19
CA LEU A 230 -11.36 19.55 -7.01
C LEU A 230 -11.94 18.13 -6.93
N THR A 231 -13.20 17.94 -7.34
CA THR A 231 -13.77 16.60 -7.49
C THR A 231 -12.99 15.79 -8.53
N ASP A 232 -12.68 16.39 -9.68
CA ASP A 232 -11.88 15.75 -10.73
C ASP A 232 -10.49 15.34 -10.22
N LEU A 233 -9.82 16.24 -9.47
CA LEU A 233 -8.53 15.98 -8.84
C LEU A 233 -8.57 14.74 -7.93
N VAL A 234 -9.52 14.70 -6.99
CA VAL A 234 -9.68 13.56 -6.07
C VAL A 234 -10.05 12.28 -6.82
N ARG A 235 -11.00 12.36 -7.75
CA ARG A 235 -11.51 11.21 -8.52
C ARG A 235 -10.40 10.58 -9.35
N ARG A 236 -9.65 11.37 -10.12
CA ARG A 236 -8.59 10.86 -11.00
C ARG A 236 -7.43 10.29 -10.20
N THR A 237 -7.04 10.93 -9.10
CA THR A 237 -5.94 10.45 -8.25
C THR A 237 -6.28 9.10 -7.62
N ARG A 238 -7.49 8.97 -7.04
CA ARG A 238 -7.98 7.70 -6.50
C ARG A 238 -8.08 6.62 -7.57
N HIS A 239 -8.58 6.96 -8.75
CA HIS A 239 -8.68 6.02 -9.86
C HIS A 239 -7.30 5.51 -10.31
N ASP A 240 -6.32 6.40 -10.44
CA ASP A 240 -4.94 6.01 -10.79
C ASP A 240 -4.29 5.13 -9.72
N ALA A 241 -4.45 5.47 -8.44
CA ALA A 241 -3.98 4.65 -7.32
C ALA A 241 -4.59 3.23 -7.34
N ARG A 242 -5.90 3.11 -7.62
CA ARG A 242 -6.57 1.80 -7.79
C ARG A 242 -6.08 1.02 -9.00
N ARG A 243 -5.84 1.69 -10.14
CA ARG A 243 -5.24 1.05 -11.32
C ARG A 243 -3.88 0.44 -11.02
N ARG A 244 -3.07 1.15 -10.23
CA ARG A 244 -1.74 0.70 -9.78
C ARG A 244 -1.82 -0.46 -8.80
N LEU A 245 -2.76 -0.41 -7.84
CA LEU A 245 -3.05 -1.55 -6.97
C LEU A 245 -3.40 -2.79 -7.79
N ALA A 246 -4.32 -2.65 -8.76
CA ALA A 246 -4.73 -3.76 -9.61
C ALA A 246 -3.57 -4.31 -10.46
N ALA A 247 -2.64 -3.45 -10.88
CA ALA A 247 -1.41 -3.89 -11.54
C ALA A 247 -0.49 -4.65 -10.59
N ASP A 248 -0.41 -4.28 -9.32
CA ASP A 248 0.38 -4.97 -8.31
C ASP A 248 -0.19 -6.35 -7.97
N VAL A 249 -1.52 -6.46 -7.81
CA VAL A 249 -2.22 -7.74 -7.65
C VAL A 249 -1.95 -8.68 -8.83
N ARG A 250 -1.99 -8.17 -10.07
CA ARG A 250 -1.64 -8.97 -11.25
C ARG A 250 -0.19 -9.41 -11.25
N ARG A 251 0.75 -8.55 -10.81
CA ARG A 251 2.18 -8.91 -10.72
C ARG A 251 2.45 -9.97 -9.66
N SER A 252 1.68 -10.01 -8.57
CA SER A 252 1.86 -11.05 -7.55
C SER A 252 1.32 -12.41 -7.98
N GLY A 253 0.55 -12.46 -9.08
CA GLY A 253 -0.10 -13.67 -9.60
C GLY A 253 -1.42 -14.01 -8.91
N ALA A 254 -1.98 -13.07 -8.15
CA ALA A 254 -3.21 -13.26 -7.40
C ALA A 254 -4.47 -12.89 -8.21
N GLU A 255 -5.62 -13.38 -7.76
CA GLU A 255 -6.93 -13.12 -8.38
C GLU A 255 -7.58 -11.82 -7.89
N GLY A 256 -7.33 -11.46 -6.62
CA GLY A 256 -7.93 -10.29 -5.99
C GLY A 256 -7.10 -9.77 -4.84
N ALA A 257 -7.64 -8.79 -4.11
CA ALA A 257 -7.04 -8.28 -2.88
C ALA A 257 -8.08 -7.85 -1.86
N VAL A 258 -7.75 -8.06 -0.58
CA VAL A 258 -8.46 -7.50 0.57
C VAL A 258 -7.69 -6.26 1.03
N LEU A 259 -8.37 -5.15 1.28
CA LEU A 259 -7.74 -3.88 1.65
C LEU A 259 -7.70 -3.71 3.17
N SER A 260 -6.55 -3.24 3.67
CA SER A 260 -6.37 -2.82 5.06
C SER A 260 -6.65 -1.33 5.21
N THR A 261 -6.17 -0.55 4.25
CA THR A 261 -6.07 0.90 4.38
C THR A 261 -6.33 1.53 3.03
N ALA A 262 -7.20 2.53 3.02
CA ALA A 262 -7.45 3.42 1.90
C ALA A 262 -7.32 4.87 2.40
N GLY A 263 -6.17 5.48 2.14
CA GLY A 263 -5.84 6.84 2.55
C GLY A 263 -6.06 7.86 1.44
N LEU A 264 -6.47 9.06 1.84
CA LEU A 264 -6.46 10.27 1.01
C LEU A 264 -5.92 11.43 1.84
N THR A 265 -4.86 12.08 1.37
CA THR A 265 -4.31 13.29 1.97
C THR A 265 -4.37 14.41 0.95
N THR A 266 -4.78 15.60 1.37
CA THR A 266 -4.94 16.77 0.50
C THR A 266 -4.21 17.96 1.09
N TRP A 267 -3.56 18.76 0.26
CA TRP A 267 -2.91 20.00 0.69
C TRP A 267 -2.83 20.98 -0.48
N ALA A 268 -2.61 22.24 -0.17
CA ALA A 268 -2.35 23.29 -1.16
C ALA A 268 -0.89 23.72 -1.10
N ARG A 269 -0.39 24.33 -2.18
CA ARG A 269 0.95 24.92 -2.25
C ARG A 269 1.00 26.03 -3.28
N SER A 270 1.96 26.93 -3.14
CA SER A 270 2.25 27.90 -4.19
C SER A 270 2.81 27.21 -5.43
N CYS A 271 2.32 27.62 -6.60
CA CYS A 271 2.84 27.20 -7.89
C CYS A 271 4.06 28.06 -8.27
N PRO A 272 5.18 27.47 -8.72
CA PRO A 272 6.34 28.24 -9.19
C PRO A 272 6.03 29.19 -10.37
N ALA A 273 4.98 28.91 -11.14
CA ALA A 273 4.50 29.75 -12.23
C ALA A 273 3.56 30.89 -11.77
N GLY A 274 3.35 31.05 -10.47
CA GLY A 274 2.35 31.94 -9.88
C GLY A 274 1.02 31.23 -9.62
N GLY A 275 0.26 31.67 -8.61
CA GLY A 275 -0.99 31.05 -8.18
C GLY A 275 -0.80 29.88 -7.19
N GLU A 276 -1.86 29.09 -7.00
CA GLU A 276 -1.91 27.97 -6.06
C GLU A 276 -2.17 26.65 -6.79
N ASP A 277 -1.53 25.57 -6.34
CA ASP A 277 -1.79 24.22 -6.78
C ASP A 277 -2.42 23.41 -5.64
N HIS A 278 -3.48 22.68 -5.95
CA HIS A 278 -4.09 21.72 -5.05
C HIS A 278 -3.55 20.34 -5.36
N MET A 279 -3.22 19.62 -4.30
CA MET A 279 -2.52 18.35 -4.35
C MET A 279 -3.31 17.29 -3.60
N VAL A 280 -3.26 16.08 -4.12
CA VAL A 280 -3.89 14.91 -3.52
C VAL A 280 -2.92 13.74 -3.56
N GLU A 281 -2.78 13.03 -2.45
CA GLU A 281 -2.12 11.73 -2.37
C GLU A 281 -3.17 10.68 -2.01
N SER A 282 -3.26 9.62 -2.80
CA SER A 282 -4.12 8.48 -2.53
C SER A 282 -3.29 7.22 -2.42
N THR A 283 -3.48 6.46 -1.33
CA THR A 283 -2.73 5.23 -1.05
C THR A 283 -3.68 4.11 -0.64
N PHE A 284 -3.51 2.93 -1.22
CA PHE A 284 -4.19 1.69 -0.90
C PHE A 284 -3.16 0.64 -0.51
N VAL A 285 -3.33 0.03 0.66
CA VAL A 285 -2.55 -1.13 1.11
C VAL A 285 -3.50 -2.29 1.33
N GLY A 286 -3.08 -3.48 0.93
CA GLY A 286 -3.86 -4.69 1.11
C GLY A 286 -3.04 -5.95 0.96
N THR A 287 -3.73 -7.08 1.05
CA THR A 287 -3.16 -8.40 0.79
C THR A 287 -3.81 -8.96 -0.46
N SER A 288 -2.99 -9.35 -1.41
CA SER A 288 -3.45 -10.09 -2.59
C SER A 288 -3.77 -11.54 -2.22
N ILE A 289 -4.85 -12.07 -2.79
CA ILE A 289 -5.39 -13.39 -2.47
C ILE A 289 -5.69 -14.20 -3.74
N THR A 290 -5.56 -15.52 -3.65
CA THR A 290 -5.96 -16.45 -4.72
C THR A 290 -6.73 -17.62 -4.12
N ALA A 291 -7.63 -18.21 -4.90
CA ALA A 291 -8.35 -19.39 -4.49
C ALA A 291 -7.38 -20.58 -4.43
N PHE A 292 -7.54 -21.42 -3.43
CA PHE A 292 -6.82 -22.69 -3.35
C PHE A 292 -7.80 -23.81 -3.05
N ARG A 293 -7.55 -24.97 -3.65
CA ARG A 293 -8.37 -26.16 -3.41
C ARG A 293 -7.94 -26.80 -2.11
N THR A 294 -8.81 -26.76 -1.12
CA THR A 294 -8.73 -27.66 0.04
C THR A 294 -9.61 -28.88 -0.24
N ASP A 295 -9.06 -30.08 -0.10
CA ASP A 295 -9.89 -31.30 -0.01
C ASP A 295 -10.69 -31.36 1.32
N HIS A 296 -10.74 -30.26 2.08
CA HIS A 296 -11.41 -30.17 3.35
C HIS A 296 -12.93 -30.08 3.16
N ARG A 297 -13.58 -31.24 3.25
CA ARG A 297 -15.03 -31.34 3.33
C ARG A 297 -15.46 -30.73 4.68
N PRO A 298 -16.36 -29.72 4.69
CA PRO A 298 -16.84 -29.17 5.96
C PRO A 298 -17.43 -30.30 6.82
N PRO A 299 -17.19 -30.29 8.15
CA PRO A 299 -17.73 -31.32 9.02
C PRO A 299 -19.25 -31.34 8.84
N ARG A 300 -19.81 -32.51 8.55
CA ARG A 300 -21.25 -32.68 8.47
C ARG A 300 -21.82 -32.28 9.82
N SER A 301 -22.75 -31.32 9.82
CA SER A 301 -23.51 -30.98 11.02
C SER A 301 -24.13 -32.27 11.57
N LEU A 302 -23.80 -32.63 12.80
CA LEU A 302 -24.50 -33.68 13.51
C LEU A 302 -25.97 -33.27 13.59
N SER A 303 -26.84 -34.01 12.90
CA SER A 303 -28.28 -33.88 13.05
C SER A 303 -28.62 -34.24 14.49
N PHE A 304 -28.89 -33.23 15.32
CA PHE A 304 -29.50 -33.46 16.63
C PHE A 304 -30.91 -34.02 16.40
N MET A 305 -31.12 -35.28 16.78
CA MET A 305 -32.47 -35.83 16.93
C MET A 305 -33.18 -34.99 17.99
N ARG A 306 -34.30 -34.35 17.62
CA ARG A 306 -35.24 -33.84 18.61
C ARG A 306 -35.88 -35.06 19.27
N LEU A 307 -35.59 -35.26 20.56
CA LEU A 307 -36.37 -36.10 21.45
C LEU A 307 -37.68 -35.38 21.80
#